data_AF-A0A654AFS5-F1
#
_entry.id   AF-A0A654AFS5-F1
#
_cell.length_a   1.000
_cell.length_b   1.000
_cell.length_c   1.000
_cell.angle_alpha   90.00
_cell.angle_beta   90.00
_cell.angle_gamma   90.00
#
_symmetry.space_group_name_H-M   'P 1'
#
loop_
_entity.id
_entity.type
_entity.pdbx_description
1 polymer ?
#
loop_
_entity_poly.entity_id
_entity_poly.type
_entity_poly.pdbx_seq_one_letter_code
_entity_poly.pdbx_strand_id
1 'polypeptide(L)'
;MKLNRLFAAAFVAILLGASHAGANAAEPEEHFQLTPALLAKLKAAAPDIKKLEKKDEDAKDGKDKLSAEDFARVLDKEPRAKAVLAKHGLGTREFALSTYAMLHAGMFVGLEPSMNKKQAADMLASFTKEQRANVALLRKTDMSAFK
;
A
#
# COMPACT_ATOMS: atom_id res chain seq x y z
N MET A 1 -6.90 5.15 29.76
CA MET A 1 -6.42 5.83 28.53
C MET A 1 -6.60 4.87 27.37
N LYS A 2 -7.41 5.26 26.37
CA LYS A 2 -8.00 4.38 25.35
C LYS A 2 -7.05 4.23 24.15
N LEU A 3 -6.61 3.01 23.88
CA LEU A 3 -5.55 2.61 22.96
C LEU A 3 -6.10 2.21 21.56
N ASN A 4 -7.16 2.87 21.07
CA ASN A 4 -7.97 2.33 19.95
C ASN A 4 -8.04 3.28 18.74
N ARG A 5 -6.98 4.06 18.44
CA ARG A 5 -7.08 5.17 17.47
C ARG A 5 -6.10 5.15 16.31
N LEU A 6 -5.31 4.09 16.13
CA LEU A 6 -4.15 4.14 15.21
C LEU A 6 -4.35 3.47 13.84
N PHE A 7 -5.47 2.80 13.56
CA PHE A 7 -5.50 1.82 12.46
C PHE A 7 -5.95 2.29 11.06
N ALA A 8 -6.60 3.44 10.89
CA ALA A 8 -7.40 3.66 9.66
C ALA A 8 -7.07 4.89 8.80
N ALA A 9 -6.02 5.65 9.08
CA ALA A 9 -5.95 7.08 8.70
C ALA A 9 -4.85 7.48 7.69
N ALA A 10 -4.55 6.66 6.66
CA ALA A 10 -3.22 6.74 6.00
C ALA A 10 -3.16 6.77 4.46
N PHE A 11 -4.28 6.84 3.71
CA PHE A 11 -4.24 6.28 2.34
C PHE A 11 -4.12 7.24 1.15
N VAL A 12 -4.40 8.54 1.26
CA VAL A 12 -4.72 9.32 0.03
C VAL A 12 -3.59 10.23 -0.49
N ALA A 13 -2.48 10.41 0.22
CA ALA A 13 -1.62 11.58 -0.02
C ALA A 13 -0.15 11.30 -0.33
N ILE A 14 0.17 10.10 -0.79
CA ILE A 14 1.55 9.64 -0.99
C ILE A 14 2.17 10.16 -2.33
N LEU A 15 1.39 10.83 -3.18
CA LEU A 15 1.80 11.13 -4.56
C LEU A 15 2.49 12.48 -4.79
N LEU A 16 2.71 13.32 -3.77
CA LEU A 16 3.10 14.73 -3.95
C LEU A 16 4.35 15.17 -3.16
N GLY A 17 5.21 14.24 -2.72
CA GLY A 17 6.23 14.50 -1.70
C GLY A 17 7.70 14.26 -2.11
N ALA A 18 8.12 14.58 -3.33
CA ALA A 18 9.54 14.51 -3.70
C ALA A 18 10.29 15.80 -3.27
N SER A 19 10.69 15.88 -2.00
CA SER A 19 11.71 16.83 -1.52
C SER A 19 12.61 16.15 -0.49
N HIS A 20 13.87 15.98 -0.86
CA HIS A 20 14.91 15.26 -0.11
C HIS A 20 15.28 15.94 1.22
N ALA A 21 15.42 15.17 2.30
CA ALA A 21 16.47 15.32 3.31
C ALA A 21 16.45 14.16 4.32
N GLY A 22 17.61 13.52 4.56
CA GLY A 22 17.87 12.82 5.83
C GLY A 22 18.39 11.38 5.71
N ALA A 23 19.62 11.18 6.18
CA ALA A 23 20.38 9.94 6.17
C ALA A 23 19.78 8.82 7.04
N ASN A 24 19.28 7.78 6.36
CA ASN A 24 19.21 6.34 6.69
C ASN A 24 18.18 5.73 5.72
N ALA A 25 18.31 6.07 4.44
CA ALA A 25 17.21 5.95 3.51
C ALA A 25 16.99 4.47 3.15
N ALA A 26 16.08 3.82 3.87
CA ALA A 26 15.16 2.87 3.28
C ALA A 26 14.92 3.26 1.82
N GLU A 27 15.14 2.32 0.88
CA GLU A 27 14.90 2.59 -0.54
C GLU A 27 13.56 3.31 -0.71
N PRO A 28 13.49 4.38 -1.52
CA PRO A 28 12.25 5.10 -1.75
C PRO A 28 11.13 4.13 -2.09
N GLU A 29 9.96 4.31 -1.50
CA GLU A 29 8.80 3.44 -1.69
C GLU A 29 8.40 3.27 -3.17
N GLU A 30 8.76 4.23 -4.02
CA GLU A 30 8.64 4.23 -5.49
C GLU A 30 9.47 3.14 -6.19
N HIS A 31 10.47 2.57 -5.53
CA HIS A 31 11.28 1.46 -6.02
C HIS A 31 10.83 0.09 -5.50
N PHE A 32 9.76 0.03 -4.70
CA PHE A 32 9.24 -1.26 -4.26
C PHE A 32 8.55 -1.99 -5.41
N GLN A 33 9.03 -3.19 -5.76
CA GLN A 33 8.45 -4.01 -6.82
C GLN A 33 7.59 -5.14 -6.25
N LEU A 34 6.30 -5.14 -6.62
CA LEU A 34 5.38 -6.24 -6.36
C LEU A 34 5.79 -7.50 -7.13
N THR A 35 5.57 -8.65 -6.51
CA THR A 35 5.74 -9.96 -7.15
C THR A 35 4.44 -10.75 -7.10
N PRO A 36 4.22 -11.71 -8.01
CA PRO A 36 3.05 -12.59 -7.96
C PRO A 36 2.94 -13.36 -6.63
N ALA A 37 4.07 -13.81 -6.08
CA ALA A 37 4.11 -14.51 -4.79
C ALA A 37 3.67 -13.60 -3.64
N LEU A 38 4.09 -12.34 -3.65
CA LEU A 38 3.68 -11.35 -2.66
C LEU A 38 2.19 -11.02 -2.76
N LEU A 39 1.66 -10.84 -3.98
CA LEU A 39 0.22 -10.66 -4.19
C LEU A 39 -0.60 -11.85 -3.67
N ALA A 40 -0.09 -13.08 -3.84
CA ALA A 40 -0.75 -14.27 -3.31
C ALA A 40 -0.79 -14.27 -1.77
N LYS A 41 0.30 -13.87 -1.10
CA LYS A 41 0.33 -13.71 0.36
C LYS A 41 -0.66 -12.63 0.82
N LEU A 42 -0.69 -11.48 0.15
CA LEU A 42 -1.60 -10.38 0.49
C LEU A 42 -3.07 -10.79 0.33
N LYS A 43 -3.39 -11.52 -0.74
CA LYS A 43 -4.73 -12.10 -0.95
C LYS A 43 -5.10 -13.10 0.14
N ALA A 44 -4.17 -13.97 0.54
CA ALA A 44 -4.39 -14.93 1.63
C ALA A 44 -4.58 -14.23 3.00
N ALA A 45 -3.89 -13.11 3.22
CA ALA A 45 -3.98 -12.33 4.44
C ALA A 45 -5.26 -11.48 4.56
N ALA A 46 -5.86 -11.08 3.43
CA ALA A 46 -6.98 -10.15 3.37
C ALA A 46 -8.16 -10.49 4.31
N PRO A 47 -8.65 -11.75 4.41
CA PRO A 47 -9.75 -12.08 5.32
C PRO A 47 -9.41 -11.90 6.80
N ASP A 48 -8.16 -12.16 7.18
CA ASP A 48 -7.71 -12.01 8.57
C ASP A 48 -7.43 -10.54 8.91
N ILE A 49 -6.92 -9.75 7.95
CA ILE A 49 -6.77 -8.30 8.09
C ILE A 49 -8.13 -7.63 8.25
N LYS A 50 -9.13 -7.99 7.44
CA LYS A 50 -10.50 -7.45 7.53
C LYS A 50 -11.17 -7.73 8.90
N LYS A 51 -10.78 -8.79 9.59
CA LYS A 51 -11.25 -9.08 10.96
C LYS A 51 -10.61 -8.18 12.01
N LEU A 52 -9.45 -7.60 11.74
CA LEU A 52 -8.83 -6.60 12.61
C LEU A 52 -9.60 -5.28 12.51
N GLU A 53 -9.88 -4.81 11.29
CA GLU A 53 -10.62 -3.57 11.04
C GLU A 53 -12.00 -3.56 11.70
N LYS A 54 -12.77 -4.66 11.57
CA LYS A 54 -14.10 -4.80 12.17
C LYS A 54 -14.13 -4.80 13.70
N LYS A 55 -12.99 -5.03 14.36
CA LYS A 55 -12.90 -4.98 15.82
C LYS A 55 -12.57 -3.59 16.34
N ASP A 56 -12.14 -2.67 15.47
CA ASP A 56 -11.64 -1.34 15.79
C ASP A 56 -12.52 -0.22 15.20
N GLU A 57 -13.84 -0.44 15.05
CA GLU A 57 -14.82 0.46 14.42
C GLU A 57 -15.03 1.85 15.11
N ASP A 58 -14.15 2.26 16.03
CA ASP A 58 -14.18 3.57 16.71
C ASP A 58 -13.12 4.60 16.20
N ALA A 59 -12.48 4.34 15.05
CA ALA A 59 -11.46 5.23 14.49
C ALA A 59 -12.05 6.31 13.56
N LYS A 60 -12.13 7.56 14.04
CA LYS A 60 -12.44 8.74 13.21
C LYS A 60 -11.27 9.09 12.29
N ASP A 61 -11.64 9.40 11.04
CA ASP A 61 -10.80 9.75 9.89
C ASP A 61 -9.96 11.04 10.12
N GLY A 62 -8.65 10.86 10.35
CA GLY A 62 -7.67 11.94 10.46
C GLY A 62 -6.82 12.00 9.19
N LYS A 63 -6.84 13.14 8.48
CA LYS A 63 -6.29 13.28 7.12
C LYS A 63 -4.76 13.52 7.10
N ASP A 64 -3.96 12.67 7.74
CA ASP A 64 -2.51 12.83 7.71
C ASP A 64 -1.85 11.99 6.61
N LYS A 65 -0.91 12.60 5.88
CA LYS A 65 -0.12 11.93 4.84
C LYS A 65 0.91 11.02 5.52
N LEU A 66 0.62 9.72 5.66
CA LEU A 66 1.59 8.77 6.20
C LEU A 66 2.39 8.13 5.05
N SER A 67 3.72 8.12 5.18
CA SER A 67 4.60 7.32 4.30
C SER A 67 4.41 5.82 4.55
N ALA A 68 4.86 4.96 3.63
CA ALA A 68 4.85 3.51 3.88
C ALA A 68 5.64 3.13 5.16
N GLU A 69 6.70 3.87 5.46
CA GLU A 69 7.50 3.65 6.68
C GLU A 69 6.73 4.04 7.95
N ASP A 70 5.97 5.14 7.92
CA ASP A 70 5.12 5.52 9.05
C ASP A 70 3.98 4.53 9.26
N PHE A 71 3.39 4.03 8.17
CA PHE A 71 2.39 2.98 8.23
C PHE A 71 2.98 1.67 8.80
N ALA A 72 4.19 1.28 8.40
CA ALA A 72 4.89 0.14 8.98
C ALA A 72 5.09 0.30 10.50
N ARG A 73 5.51 1.49 10.96
CA ARG A 73 5.68 1.78 12.40
C ARG A 73 4.36 1.70 13.17
N VAL A 74 3.24 2.09 12.57
CA VAL A 74 1.91 1.95 13.17
C VAL A 74 1.57 0.47 13.32
N LEU A 75 1.75 -0.33 12.27
CA LEU A 75 1.54 -1.78 12.32
C LEU A 75 2.45 -2.46 13.35
N ASP A 76 3.69 -1.99 13.48
CA ASP A 76 4.65 -2.52 14.45
C ASP A 76 4.28 -2.24 15.90
N LYS A 77 3.44 -1.24 16.16
CA LYS A 77 2.93 -0.93 17.50
C LYS A 77 1.69 -1.74 17.87
N GLU A 78 1.13 -2.52 16.95
CA GLU A 78 -0.05 -3.33 17.19
C GLU A 78 0.27 -4.83 17.14
N PRO A 79 0.32 -5.48 18.31
CA PRO A 79 0.64 -6.90 18.40
C PRO A 79 -0.29 -7.78 17.57
N ARG A 80 -1.58 -7.41 17.45
CA ARG A 80 -2.57 -8.19 16.68
C ARG A 80 -2.29 -8.12 15.18
N ALA A 81 -1.97 -6.94 14.67
CA ALA A 81 -1.61 -6.73 13.27
C ALA A 81 -0.32 -7.48 12.93
N LYS A 82 0.72 -7.37 13.77
CA LYS A 82 1.96 -8.13 13.60
C LYS A 82 1.72 -9.63 13.57
N ALA A 83 0.91 -10.15 14.49
CA ALA A 83 0.62 -11.58 14.56
C ALA A 83 -0.12 -12.08 13.30
N VAL A 84 -1.08 -11.31 12.79
CA VAL A 84 -1.78 -11.64 11.54
C VAL A 84 -0.84 -11.61 10.34
N LEU A 85 -0.02 -10.56 10.20
CA LEU A 85 0.93 -10.48 9.08
C LEU A 85 1.97 -11.61 9.14
N ALA A 86 2.53 -11.88 10.33
CA ALA A 86 3.49 -12.95 10.53
C ALA A 86 2.91 -14.34 10.21
N LYS A 87 1.63 -14.60 10.53
CA LYS A 87 0.92 -15.85 10.17
C LYS A 87 0.93 -16.10 8.67
N HIS A 88 0.92 -15.04 7.85
CA HIS A 88 0.94 -15.13 6.38
C HIS A 88 2.35 -14.94 5.79
N GLY A 89 3.39 -14.95 6.64
CA GLY A 89 4.78 -14.77 6.21
C GLY A 89 5.05 -13.38 5.61
N LEU A 90 4.39 -12.36 6.16
CA LEU A 90 4.55 -10.94 5.81
C LEU A 90 5.15 -10.17 6.98
N GLY A 91 6.12 -9.30 6.69
CA GLY A 91 6.58 -8.28 7.62
C GLY A 91 5.69 -7.02 7.58
N THR A 92 5.69 -6.22 8.64
CA THR A 92 4.98 -4.92 8.70
C THR A 92 5.44 -3.96 7.61
N ARG A 93 6.76 -3.85 7.41
CA ARG A 93 7.36 -3.02 6.35
C ARG A 93 7.06 -3.53 4.95
N GLU A 94 7.18 -4.84 4.71
CA GLU A 94 6.85 -5.45 3.42
C GLU A 94 5.37 -5.25 3.10
N PHE A 95 4.49 -5.43 4.08
CA PHE A 95 3.07 -5.16 3.93
C PHE A 95 2.80 -3.69 3.59
N ALA A 96 3.37 -2.75 4.33
CA ALA A 96 3.17 -1.32 4.07
C ALA A 96 3.65 -0.86 2.69
N LEU A 97 4.84 -1.30 2.27
CA LEU A 97 5.38 -1.02 0.93
C LEU A 97 4.53 -1.66 -0.17
N SER A 98 4.05 -2.89 0.07
CA SER A 98 3.14 -3.56 -0.86
C SER A 98 1.82 -2.82 -1.01
N THR A 99 1.27 -2.34 0.11
CA THR A 99 0.05 -1.56 0.14
C THR A 99 0.20 -0.27 -0.65
N TYR A 100 1.31 0.46 -0.46
CA TYR A 100 1.64 1.63 -1.26
C TYR A 100 1.72 1.30 -2.76
N ALA A 101 2.50 0.29 -3.12
CA ALA A 101 2.68 -0.09 -4.52
C ALA A 101 1.38 -0.57 -5.18
N MET A 102 0.55 -1.30 -4.44
CA MET A 102 -0.78 -1.74 -4.90
C MET A 102 -1.73 -0.57 -5.10
N LEU A 103 -1.75 0.41 -4.18
CA LEU A 103 -2.58 1.60 -4.31
C LEU A 103 -2.14 2.44 -5.52
N HIS A 104 -0.84 2.72 -5.64
CA HIS A 104 -0.28 3.51 -6.74
C HIS A 104 -0.60 2.88 -8.10
N ALA A 105 -0.24 1.60 -8.29
CA ALA A 105 -0.49 0.90 -9.53
C ALA A 105 -1.99 0.66 -9.77
N GLY A 106 -2.75 0.37 -8.71
CA GLY A 106 -4.20 0.14 -8.78
C GLY A 106 -4.97 1.40 -9.17
N MET A 107 -4.55 2.57 -8.68
CA MET A 107 -5.13 3.85 -9.07
C MET A 107 -4.88 4.15 -10.55
N PHE A 108 -3.65 3.91 -11.04
CA PHE A 108 -3.36 4.02 -12.47
C PHE A 108 -4.30 3.11 -13.28
N VAL A 109 -4.33 1.80 -12.97
CA VAL A 109 -5.13 0.82 -13.70
C VAL A 109 -6.62 1.13 -13.63
N GLY A 110 -7.11 1.62 -12.49
CA GLY A 110 -8.51 2.01 -12.31
C GLY A 110 -8.91 3.26 -13.11
N LEU A 111 -8.00 4.23 -13.24
CA LEU A 111 -8.24 5.47 -13.99
C LEU A 111 -7.91 5.34 -15.48
N GLU A 112 -7.08 4.37 -15.89
CA GLU A 112 -6.62 4.17 -17.26
C GLU A 112 -7.76 4.18 -18.31
N PRO A 113 -8.93 3.53 -18.09
CA PRO A 113 -10.04 3.59 -19.06
C PRO A 113 -10.66 4.98 -19.26
N SER A 114 -10.47 5.90 -18.31
CA SER A 114 -10.98 7.28 -18.38
C SER A 114 -9.99 8.26 -19.03
N MET A 115 -8.77 7.82 -19.30
CA MET A 115 -7.72 8.63 -19.92
C MET A 115 -7.70 8.42 -21.43
N ASN A 116 -7.26 9.43 -22.18
CA ASN A 116 -6.91 9.19 -23.57
C ASN A 116 -5.56 8.46 -23.67
N LYS A 117 -5.31 7.80 -24.82
CA LYS A 117 -4.09 6.98 -25.02
C LYS A 117 -2.80 7.75 -24.79
N LYS A 118 -2.76 9.03 -25.15
CA LYS A 118 -1.58 9.88 -24.96
C LYS A 118 -1.35 10.19 -23.48
N GLN A 119 -2.39 10.61 -22.76
CA GLN A 119 -2.34 10.88 -21.32
C GLN A 119 -1.88 9.65 -20.53
N ALA A 120 -2.43 8.47 -20.83
CA ALA A 120 -2.02 7.24 -20.17
C ALA A 120 -0.55 6.90 -20.44
N ALA A 121 -0.09 7.07 -21.69
CA ALA A 121 1.30 6.82 -22.07
C ALA A 121 2.28 7.82 -21.42
N ASP A 122 1.96 9.12 -21.43
CA ASP A 122 2.78 10.18 -20.83
C ASP A 122 2.89 9.98 -19.31
N MET A 123 1.78 9.63 -18.64
CA MET A 123 1.77 9.34 -17.20
C MET A 123 2.55 8.07 -16.87
N LEU A 124 2.42 7.01 -17.67
CA LEU A 124 3.19 5.79 -17.46
C LEU A 124 4.69 6.02 -17.71
N ALA A 125 5.04 6.94 -18.61
CA ALA A 125 6.43 7.30 -18.90
C ALA A 125 7.11 8.08 -17.77
N SER A 126 6.35 8.80 -16.94
CA SER A 126 6.91 9.49 -15.76
C SER A 126 7.14 8.57 -14.56
N PHE A 127 6.74 7.29 -14.63
CA PHE A 127 6.91 6.32 -13.56
C PHE A 127 8.29 5.66 -13.57
N THR A 128 8.76 5.26 -12.39
CA THR A 128 9.95 4.42 -12.24
C THR A 128 9.79 3.08 -12.97
N LYS A 129 10.90 2.36 -13.15
CA LYS A 129 10.85 1.02 -13.76
C LYS A 129 9.99 0.06 -12.93
N GLU A 130 10.12 0.14 -11.61
CA GLU A 130 9.42 -0.71 -10.65
C GLU A 130 7.92 -0.37 -10.60
N GLN A 131 7.55 0.91 -10.60
CA GLN A 131 6.15 1.35 -10.71
C GLN A 131 5.50 0.86 -12.01
N ARG A 132 6.19 0.94 -13.14
CA ARG A 132 5.69 0.39 -14.43
C ARG A 132 5.53 -1.13 -14.37
N ALA A 133 6.45 -1.85 -13.73
CA ALA A 133 6.34 -3.28 -13.52
C ALA A 133 5.13 -3.64 -12.64
N ASN A 134 4.87 -2.86 -11.58
CA ASN A 134 3.70 -3.01 -10.72
C ASN A 134 2.39 -2.79 -11.48
N VAL A 135 2.30 -1.74 -12.31
CA VAL A 135 1.15 -1.50 -13.20
C VAL A 135 0.95 -2.68 -14.15
N ALA A 136 2.02 -3.17 -14.79
CA ALA A 136 1.95 -4.30 -15.71
C ALA A 136 1.50 -5.60 -15.00
N LEU A 137 1.92 -5.81 -13.75
CA LEU A 137 1.47 -6.92 -12.93
C LEU A 137 -0.02 -6.80 -12.58
N LEU A 138 -0.47 -5.63 -12.12
CA LEU A 138 -1.88 -5.44 -11.74
C LEU A 138 -2.84 -5.47 -12.93
N ARG A 139 -2.43 -5.04 -14.13
CA ARG A 139 -3.23 -5.23 -15.37
C ARG A 139 -3.55 -6.69 -15.66
N LYS A 140 -2.67 -7.60 -15.26
CA LYS A 140 -2.81 -9.06 -15.46
C LYS A 140 -3.47 -9.74 -14.26
N THR A 141 -3.66 -9.02 -13.17
CA THR A 141 -4.19 -9.56 -11.92
C THR A 141 -5.68 -9.25 -11.85
N ASP A 142 -6.49 -10.26 -11.53
CA ASP A 142 -7.89 -10.03 -11.19
C ASP A 142 -7.99 -9.32 -9.83
N MET A 143 -8.17 -8.00 -9.88
CA MET A 143 -8.29 -7.15 -8.71
C MET A 143 -9.64 -7.25 -8.00
N SER A 144 -10.65 -7.92 -8.60
CA SER A 144 -11.95 -8.13 -7.94
C SER A 144 -11.83 -8.97 -6.68
N ALA A 145 -10.78 -9.79 -6.58
CA ALA A 145 -10.49 -10.62 -5.41
C ALA A 145 -10.00 -9.83 -4.17
N PHE A 146 -9.73 -8.52 -4.32
CA PHE A 146 -9.34 -7.63 -3.23
C PHE A 146 -10.47 -6.65 -2.81
N LYS A 147 -11.67 -6.74 -3.43
CA LYS A 147 -12.86 -5.95 -3.06
C LYS A 147 -13.61 -6.53 -1.86
#